data_AF-E0SCL9-F1
#
_entry.id   AF-E0SCL9-F1
#
_cell.length_a   1.000
_cell.length_b   1.000
_cell.length_c   1.000
_cell.angle_alpha   90.00
_cell.angle_beta   90.00
_cell.angle_gamma   90.00
#
_symmetry.space_group_name_H-M   'P 1'
#
loop_
_entity.id
_entity.type
_entity.pdbx_description
1 polymer ?
#
loop_
_entity_poly.entity_id
_entity_poly.type
_entity_poly.pdbx_seq_one_letter_code
_entity_poly.pdbx_strand_id
1 'polypeptide(L)' 'MPFELEGALKKGGAKFEEAPIFENNVVVDGRLITGQNPASATALGDAVVKALQARTQRKVAL' A
#
# COMPACT_ATOMS: atom_id res chain seq x y z
N MET A 1 -5.75 12.09 -17.56
CA MET A 1 -4.63 11.26 -17.08
C MET A 1 -3.92 10.64 -18.28
N PRO A 2 -2.58 10.60 -18.33
CA PRO A 2 -1.84 10.24 -19.54
C PRO A 2 -1.82 8.73 -19.86
N PHE A 3 -2.20 7.87 -18.91
CA PHE A 3 -2.30 6.41 -19.09
C PHE A 3 -3.26 5.82 -18.06
N GLU A 4 -3.68 4.57 -18.29
CA GLU A 4 -4.48 3.75 -17.37
C GLU A 4 -3.52 3.06 -16.37
N LEU A 5 -3.66 3.39 -15.09
CA LEU A 5 -2.69 3.07 -14.04
C LEU A 5 -2.59 1.56 -13.80
N GLU A 6 -3.71 0.86 -13.73
CA GLU A 6 -3.75 -0.58 -13.46
C GLU A 6 -3.02 -1.34 -14.57
N GLY A 7 -3.32 -1.04 -15.83
CA GLY A 7 -2.69 -1.62 -16.99
C GLY A 7 -1.18 -1.36 -17.04
N ALA A 8 -0.74 -0.15 -16.68
CA ALA A 8 0.68 0.16 -16.58
C ALA A 8 1.38 -0.65 -15.47
N LEU A 9 0.75 -0.80 -14.30
CA LEU A 9 1.27 -1.62 -13.20
C LEU A 9 1.37 -3.10 -13.58
N LYS A 10 0.30 -3.67 -14.14
CA LYS A 10 0.26 -5.07 -14.60
C LYS A 10 1.33 -5.32 -15.68
N LYS A 11 1.50 -4.40 -16.64
CA LYS A 11 2.56 -4.47 -17.66
C LYS A 11 3.97 -4.46 -17.04
N GLY A 12 4.16 -3.74 -15.93
CA GLY A 12 5.40 -3.73 -15.15
C GLY A 12 5.63 -4.99 -14.31
N GLY A 13 4.71 -5.96 -14.34
CA GLY A 13 4.80 -7.20 -13.56
C GLY A 13 4.20 -7.10 -12.15
N ALA A 14 3.51 -6.01 -11.81
CA ALA A 14 2.83 -5.91 -10.53
C ALA A 14 1.61 -6.86 -10.47
N LYS A 15 1.38 -7.46 -9.31
CA LYS A 15 0.11 -8.11 -8.97
C LYS A 15 -0.84 -7.02 -8.47
N PHE A 16 -1.90 -6.77 -9.23
CA PHE A 16 -2.88 -5.76 -8.87
C PHE A 16 -4.00 -6.39 -8.04
N GLU A 17 -4.35 -5.74 -6.93
CA GLU A 17 -5.42 -6.14 -6.01
C GLU A 17 -6.33 -4.93 -5.78
N GLU A 18 -7.64 -5.14 -5.88
CA GLU A 18 -8.65 -4.09 -5.71
C GLU A 18 -9.81 -4.55 -4.83
N ALA A 19 -10.43 -3.58 -4.17
CA ALA A 19 -11.76 -3.69 -3.58
C ALA A 19 -12.76 -2.89 -4.44
N PRO A 20 -14.07 -3.01 -4.18
CA PRO A 20 -15.07 -2.16 -4.83
C PRO A 20 -14.73 -0.66 -4.70
N ILE A 21 -15.23 0.12 -5.67
CA ILE A 21 -15.00 1.56 -5.73
C ILE A 21 -15.48 2.22 -4.43
N PHE A 22 -14.64 3.11 -3.87
CA PHE A 22 -14.84 3.81 -2.60
C PHE A 22 -14.84 2.94 -1.34
N GLU A 23 -14.50 1.66 -1.43
CA GLU A 23 -14.26 0.83 -0.26
C GLU A 23 -12.80 0.88 0.20
N ASN A 24 -12.57 0.54 1.46
CA ASN A 24 -11.22 0.46 2.03
C ASN A 24 -10.41 -0.69 1.40
N ASN A 25 -9.21 -0.40 0.90
CA ASN A 25 -8.26 -1.40 0.46
C ASN A 25 -6.82 -0.91 0.68
N VAL A 26 -6.06 -1.67 1.48
CA VAL A 26 -4.64 -1.42 1.77
C VAL A 26 -3.88 -2.70 1.52
N VAL A 27 -2.86 -2.62 0.66
CA VAL A 27 -1.95 -3.73 0.36
C VAL A 27 -0.57 -3.39 0.90
N VAL A 28 0.05 -4.34 1.60
CA VAL A 28 1.41 -4.24 2.13
C VAL A 28 2.27 -5.32 1.48
N ASP A 29 3.22 -4.89 0.65
CA ASP A 29 4.26 -5.75 0.07
C ASP A 29 5.64 -5.28 0.55
N GLY A 30 6.11 -5.88 1.64
CA GLY A 30 7.40 -5.55 2.26
C GLY A 30 7.46 -4.08 2.71
N ARG A 31 8.09 -3.23 1.88
CA ARG A 31 8.23 -1.78 2.13
C ARG A 31 7.31 -0.92 1.26
N LEU A 32 6.62 -1.51 0.28
CA LEU A 32 5.63 -0.83 -0.54
C LEU A 32 4.27 -0.98 0.13
N ILE A 33 3.61 0.14 0.38
CA ILE A 33 2.27 0.17 0.97
C ILE A 33 1.41 1.05 0.06
N THR A 34 0.29 0.52 -0.40
CA THR A 34 -0.66 1.24 -1.26
C THR A 34 -2.03 1.35 -0.59
N GLY A 35 -2.76 2.41 -0.93
CA GLY A 35 -4.17 2.58 -0.58
C GLY A 35 -4.95 2.95 -1.84
N GLN A 36 -6.08 2.31 -2.08
CA GLN A 36 -6.78 2.42 -3.37
C GLN A 36 -7.44 3.79 -3.57
N ASN A 37 -8.04 4.35 -2.52
CA ASN A 37 -8.89 5.53 -2.61
C ASN A 37 -9.00 6.25 -1.24
N PRO A 38 -9.71 7.39 -1.14
CA PRO A 38 -9.83 8.14 0.12
C PRO A 38 -10.37 7.35 1.31
N ALA A 39 -11.24 6.35 1.11
CA ALA A 39 -11.74 5.51 2.20
C ALA A 39 -10.65 4.64 2.84
N SER A 40 -9.51 4.47 2.16
CA SER A 40 -8.35 3.71 2.66
C SER A 40 -7.39 4.54 3.50
N ALA A 41 -7.59 5.87 3.62
CA ALA A 41 -6.58 6.77 4.17
C ALA A 41 -6.16 6.45 5.62
N THR A 42 -7.14 6.19 6.50
CA THR A 42 -6.87 5.84 7.91
C THR A 42 -6.09 4.52 8.01
N ALA A 43 -6.58 3.46 7.36
CA ALA A 43 -5.94 2.15 7.39
C ALA A 43 -4.52 2.17 6.78
N LEU A 44 -4.31 2.98 5.74
CA LEU A 44 -2.99 3.19 5.14
C LEU A 44 -2.04 3.86 6.15
N GLY A 45 -2.50 4.88 6.86
CA GLY A 45 -1.74 5.55 7.92
C GLY A 45 -1.32 4.58 9.03
N ASP A 46 -2.25 3.76 9.51
CA ASP A 46 -1.99 2.74 10.53
C ASP A 46 -0.93 1.73 10.05
N ALA A 47 -1.03 1.28 8.79
CA ALA A 47 -0.05 0.36 8.19
C ALA A 47 1.35 0.99 8.10
N VAL A 48 1.45 2.27 7.74
CA VAL A 48 2.72 3.01 7.69
C VAL A 48 3.34 3.13 9.09
N VAL A 49 2.56 3.53 10.10
CA VAL A 49 3.05 3.65 11.48
C VAL A 49 3.59 2.30 11.97
N LYS A 50 2.83 1.22 11.75
CA LYS A 50 3.25 -0.13 12.12
C LYS A 50 4.57 -0.54 11.44
N ALA A 51 4.71 -0.25 10.13
CA ALA A 51 5.93 -0.57 9.39
C ALA A 51 7.15 0.20 9.93
N LEU A 52 6.98 1.48 10.29
CA LEU A 52 8.06 2.30 10.84
C LEU A 52 8.46 1.85 12.25
N GLN A 53 7.49 1.53 13.12
CA GLN A 53 7.77 1.01 14.46
C GLN A 53 8.54 -0.31 14.40
N ALA A 54 8.10 -1.26 13.57
CA ALA A 54 8.78 -2.54 13.38
C ALA A 54 10.22 -2.35 12.88
N ARG A 55 10.44 -1.40 11.97
CA ARG A 55 11.79 -1.05 11.48
C ARG A 55 12.68 -0.48 12.58
N THR A 56 12.14 0.41 13.42
CA THR A 56 12.90 0.99 14.55
C THR A 56 13.27 -0.07 15.58
N GLN A 57 12.34 -0.95 15.94
CA GLN A 57 12.59 -2.04 16.90
C GLN A 57 13.71 -2.99 16.41
N ARG A 58 13.73 -3.33 15.11
CA ARG A 58 14.81 -4.14 14.52
C ARG A 58 16.18 -3.45 14.60
N LYS A 59 16.24 -2.12 14.50
CA LYS A 59 17.51 -1.37 14.63
C LYS A 59 18.05 -1.34 16.05
N VAL A 60 17.18 -1.38 17.06
CA VAL A 60 17.58 -1.34 18.48
C VAL A 60 18.02 -2.72 18.98
N ALA A 61 17.52 -3.79 18.36
CA ALA A 61 17.83 -5.18 18.71
C ALA A 61 19.13 -5.73 18.08
N LEU A 62 19.90 -4.89 17.38
CA LEU A 62 21.19 -5.19 16.75
C LEU A 62 22.28 -4.37 17.42
#